data_AF-A0A8T3NIR9-F1
#
_entry.id   AF-A0A8T3NIR9-F1
#
_cell.length_a   1.000
_cell.length_b   1.000
_cell.length_c   1.000
_cell.angle_alpha   90.00
_cell.angle_beta   90.00
_cell.angle_gamma   90.00
#
_symmetry.space_group_name_H-M   'P 1'
#
loop_
_entity.id
_entity.type
_entity.pdbx_description
1 polymer ?
#
loop_
_entity_poly.entity_id
_entity_poly.type
_entity_poly.pdbx_seq_one_letter_code
_entity_poly.pdbx_strand_id
1 'polypeptide(L)'
;MSHDDVLFGYRLQLFDLAGRTSVSHACRTFGVHRSTYYRWKAQVDRHGLEVLRLRERRRPKMPNQLPAMVEERVLAFAIAHPGLRPRRIVSELRREKWGGIVVSPNGVWRCLRRHGLNTRAKRLSLVAGYHAPTSRRRSR
;
A
#
# COMPACT_ATOMS: atom_id res chain seq x y z
N MET A 1 -3.78 19.74 -15.33
CA MET A 1 -3.90 18.40 -15.92
C MET A 1 -3.03 17.46 -15.12
N SER A 2 -3.56 16.32 -14.65
CA SER A 2 -2.74 15.30 -13.96
C SER A 2 -1.82 14.59 -14.95
N HIS A 3 -0.69 14.06 -14.49
CA HIS A 3 0.19 13.20 -15.31
C HIS A 3 -0.59 12.01 -15.89
N ASP A 4 -1.57 11.51 -15.14
CA ASP A 4 -2.45 10.40 -15.55
C ASP A 4 -3.34 10.79 -16.72
N ASP A 5 -3.84 12.03 -16.77
CA ASP A 5 -4.69 12.53 -17.85
C ASP A 5 -3.89 12.64 -19.16
N VAL A 6 -2.63 13.09 -19.07
CA VAL A 6 -1.73 13.18 -20.23
C VAL A 6 -1.44 11.79 -20.80
N LEU A 7 -1.12 10.82 -19.93
CA LEU A 7 -0.87 9.44 -20.36
C LEU A 7 -2.11 8.76 -20.93
N PHE A 8 -3.29 9.05 -20.39
CA PHE A 8 -4.55 8.55 -20.93
C PHE A 8 -4.83 9.12 -22.32
N GLY A 9 -4.68 10.43 -22.51
CA GLY A 9 -4.81 11.09 -23.82
C GLY A 9 -3.85 10.52 -24.86
N TYR A 10 -2.57 10.33 -24.50
CA TYR A 10 -1.57 9.70 -25.36
C TYR A 10 -1.99 8.29 -25.81
N ARG A 11 -2.52 7.46 -24.90
CA ARG A 11 -3.01 6.11 -25.23
C ARG A 11 -4.26 6.16 -26.12
N LEU A 12 -5.17 7.09 -25.90
CA LEU A 12 -6.36 7.26 -26.75
C LEU A 12 -5.97 7.65 -28.18
N GLN A 13 -5.05 8.60 -28.35
CA GLN A 13 -4.57 9.02 -29.66
C GLN A 13 -3.90 7.87 -30.43
N LEU A 14 -3.15 6.99 -29.74
CA LEU A 14 -2.60 5.79 -30.35
C LEU A 14 -3.71 4.87 -30.90
N PHE A 15 -4.79 4.66 -30.14
CA PHE A 15 -5.92 3.83 -30.57
C PHE A 15 -6.71 4.45 -31.73
N ASP A 16 -6.95 5.77 -31.69
CA ASP A 16 -7.60 6.51 -32.78
C ASP A 16 -6.77 6.40 -34.08
N LEU A 17 -5.46 6.66 -34.01
CA LEU A 17 -4.59 6.53 -35.18
C LEU A 17 -4.54 5.09 -35.71
N ALA A 18 -4.51 4.10 -34.82
CA ALA A 18 -4.52 2.69 -35.20
C ALA A 18 -5.83 2.29 -35.90
N GLY A 19 -6.97 2.88 -35.51
CA GLY A 19 -8.27 2.66 -36.14
C GLY A 19 -8.41 3.31 -37.52
N ARG A 20 -7.73 4.44 -37.75
CA ARG A 20 -7.74 5.14 -39.05
C ARG A 20 -6.70 4.62 -40.05
N THR A 21 -5.66 3.96 -39.56
CA THR A 21 -4.50 3.54 -40.37
C THR A 21 -4.19 2.05 -40.18
N SER A 22 -3.01 1.71 -39.64
CA SER A 22 -2.63 0.37 -39.24
C SER A 22 -1.97 0.38 -37.88
N VAL A 23 -2.13 -0.70 -37.12
CA VAL A 23 -1.49 -0.89 -35.80
C VAL A 23 0.03 -0.70 -35.89
N SER A 24 0.67 -1.25 -36.93
CA SER A 24 2.11 -1.15 -37.13
C SER A 24 2.58 0.28 -37.37
N HIS A 25 1.83 1.08 -38.14
CA HIS A 25 2.13 2.49 -38.35
C HIS A 25 1.95 3.27 -37.04
N ALA A 26 0.78 3.17 -36.40
CA ALA A 26 0.48 3.90 -35.18
C ALA A 26 1.48 3.59 -34.04
N CYS A 27 1.83 2.31 -33.84
CA CYS A 27 2.82 1.89 -32.86
C CYS A 27 4.20 2.52 -33.11
N ARG A 28 4.64 2.61 -34.39
CA ARG A 28 5.91 3.26 -34.74
C ARG A 28 5.87 4.76 -34.47
N THR A 29 4.78 5.43 -34.85
CA THR A 29 4.60 6.88 -34.65
C THR A 29 4.63 7.26 -33.17
N PHE A 30 3.98 6.47 -32.32
CA PHE A 30 3.90 6.75 -30.88
C PHE A 30 5.10 6.17 -30.10
N GLY A 31 5.94 5.33 -30.69
CA GLY A 31 7.04 4.66 -29.98
C GLY A 31 6.57 3.55 -29.02
N VAL A 32 5.43 2.92 -29.31
CA VAL A 32 4.86 1.82 -28.52
C VAL A 32 5.13 0.49 -29.20
N HIS A 33 5.61 -0.50 -28.45
CA HIS A 33 5.78 -1.84 -29.01
C HIS A 33 4.41 -2.49 -29.33
N ARG A 34 4.31 -3.17 -30.47
CA ARG A 34 3.06 -3.81 -30.93
C ARG A 34 2.46 -4.77 -29.89
N SER A 35 3.29 -5.48 -29.12
CA SER A 35 2.77 -6.36 -28.06
C SER A 35 2.08 -5.59 -26.92
N THR A 36 2.54 -4.37 -26.61
CA THR A 36 1.88 -3.49 -25.63
C THR A 36 0.52 -3.04 -26.13
N TYR A 37 0.43 -2.66 -27.42
CA TYR A 37 -0.83 -2.31 -28.06
C TYR A 37 -1.85 -3.45 -27.95
N TYR A 38 -1.49 -4.67 -28.37
CA TYR A 38 -2.42 -5.80 -28.30
C TYR A 38 -2.81 -6.17 -26.87
N ARG A 39 -1.90 -6.03 -25.90
CA ARG A 39 -2.24 -6.20 -24.48
C ARG A 39 -3.26 -5.19 -24.00
N TRP A 40 -3.15 -3.92 -24.42
CA TRP A 40 -4.16 -2.90 -24.13
C TRP A 40 -5.45 -3.15 -24.89
N LYS A 41 -5.38 -3.53 -26.17
CA LYS A 41 -6.54 -3.81 -27.01
C LYS A 41 -7.42 -4.90 -26.40
N ALA A 42 -6.82 -6.00 -25.94
CA ALA A 42 -7.56 -7.06 -25.27
C ALA A 42 -8.30 -6.58 -24.00
N GLN A 43 -7.77 -5.57 -23.30
CA GLN A 43 -8.47 -4.97 -22.16
C GLN A 43 -9.59 -4.03 -22.63
N VAL A 44 -9.32 -3.20 -23.64
CA VAL A 44 -10.29 -2.25 -24.22
C VAL A 44 -11.50 -2.99 -24.80
N ASP A 45 -11.27 -4.09 -25.50
CA ASP A 45 -12.34 -4.93 -26.07
C ASP A 45 -13.28 -5.48 -24.98
N ARG A 46 -12.79 -5.67 -23.74
CA ARG A 46 -13.60 -6.20 -22.62
C ARG A 46 -14.19 -5.14 -21.70
N HIS A 47 -13.52 -4.00 -21.55
CA HIS A 47 -13.81 -3.03 -20.49
C HIS A 47 -13.99 -1.59 -21.02
N GLY A 48 -13.91 -1.39 -22.33
CA GLY A 48 -13.97 -0.08 -22.96
C GLY A 48 -12.66 0.71 -22.84
N LEU A 49 -12.65 1.92 -23.40
CA LEU A 49 -11.45 2.77 -23.50
C LEU A 49 -10.95 3.27 -22.13
N GLU A 50 -11.82 3.41 -21.13
CA GLU A 50 -11.46 3.87 -19.77
C GLU A 50 -10.39 2.99 -19.10
N VAL A 51 -10.27 1.72 -19.51
CA VAL A 51 -9.22 0.82 -19.01
C VAL A 51 -7.80 1.27 -19.37
N LEU A 52 -7.66 2.19 -20.34
CA LEU A 52 -6.39 2.81 -20.71
C LEU A 52 -5.91 3.83 -19.67
N ARG A 53 -6.74 4.26 -18.73
CA ARG A 53 -6.29 5.12 -17.62
C ARG A 53 -5.24 4.39 -16.79
N LEU A 54 -4.31 5.15 -16.21
CA LEU A 54 -3.34 4.57 -15.29
C LEU A 54 -4.09 4.04 -14.06
N ARG A 55 -4.06 2.73 -13.84
CA ARG A 55 -4.58 2.13 -12.62
C ARG A 55 -3.50 2.18 -11.56
N GLU A 56 -3.85 2.62 -10.36
CA GLU A 56 -2.95 2.48 -9.22
C GLU A 56 -2.55 1.01 -9.07
N ARG A 57 -1.25 0.78 -8.98
CA ARG A 57 -0.73 -0.57 -8.73
C ARG A 57 -1.17 -0.97 -7.33
N ARG A 58 -2.00 -2.02 -7.25
CA ARG A 58 -2.39 -2.61 -5.97
C ARG A 58 -1.13 -2.94 -5.16
N ARG A 59 -1.10 -2.52 -3.89
CA ARG A 59 -0.03 -2.92 -2.96
C ARG A 59 0.01 -4.45 -2.85
N PRO A 60 1.20 -5.07 -2.90
CA PRO A 60 1.31 -6.52 -2.82
C PRO A 60 0.75 -7.03 -1.48
N LYS A 61 -0.02 -8.12 -1.53
CA LYS A 61 -0.46 -8.83 -0.32
C LYS A 61 0.72 -9.64 0.21
N MET A 62 1.22 -9.30 1.40
CA MET A 62 2.33 -10.02 2.03
C MET A 62 1.81 -11.34 2.61
N PRO A 63 2.37 -12.51 2.26
CA PRO A 63 1.89 -13.81 2.77
C PRO A 63 1.88 -13.90 4.29
N ASN A 64 2.85 -13.24 4.93
CA ASN A 64 3.04 -13.23 6.37
C ASN A 64 2.37 -12.03 7.07
N GLN A 65 1.39 -11.39 6.43
CA GLN A 65 0.57 -10.36 7.06
C GLN A 65 -0.40 -11.01 8.05
N LEU A 66 -0.47 -10.44 9.26
CA LEU A 66 -1.48 -10.83 10.22
C LEU A 66 -2.88 -10.58 9.63
N PRO A 67 -3.88 -11.42 9.97
CA PRO A 67 -5.27 -11.15 9.60
C PRO A 67 -5.71 -9.75 10.07
N ALA A 68 -6.54 -9.06 9.30
CA ALA A 68 -6.95 -7.68 9.58
C ALA A 68 -7.47 -7.49 11.02
N MET A 69 -8.35 -8.39 11.47
CA MET A 69 -8.88 -8.40 12.84
C MET A 69 -7.78 -8.50 13.92
N VAL A 70 -6.70 -9.25 13.65
CA VAL A 70 -5.56 -9.36 14.58
C VAL A 70 -4.71 -8.10 14.53
N GLU A 71 -4.53 -7.49 13.37
CA GLU A 71 -3.83 -6.20 13.25
C GLU A 71 -4.53 -5.11 14.02
N GLU A 72 -5.85 -4.98 13.88
CA GLU A 72 -6.66 -4.00 14.60
C GLU A 72 -6.51 -4.16 16.11
N ARG A 73 -6.57 -5.40 16.63
CA ARG A 73 -6.36 -5.66 18.05
C ARG A 73 -4.95 -5.31 18.52
N VAL A 74 -3.93 -5.64 17.71
CA VAL A 74 -2.53 -5.26 18.00
C VAL A 74 -2.36 -3.74 18.03
N LEU A 75 -2.98 -3.01 17.10
CA LEU A 75 -2.92 -1.56 17.03
C LEU A 75 -3.63 -0.91 18.20
N ALA A 76 -4.87 -1.32 18.49
CA ALA A 76 -5.66 -0.83 19.62
C ALA A 76 -4.90 -1.02 20.94
N PHE A 77 -4.36 -2.22 21.16
CA PHE A 77 -3.58 -2.52 22.36
C PHE A 77 -2.29 -1.68 22.45
N ALA A 78 -1.59 -1.49 21.33
CA ALA A 78 -0.38 -0.69 21.29
C ALA A 78 -0.63 0.80 21.52
N ILE A 79 -1.80 1.32 21.14
CA ILE A 79 -2.22 2.70 21.37
C ILE A 79 -2.64 2.88 22.83
N ALA A 80 -3.42 1.95 23.39
CA ALA A 80 -3.80 1.96 24.80
C ALA A 80 -2.60 1.84 25.75
N HIS A 81 -1.56 1.12 25.32
CA HIS A 81 -0.35 0.87 26.12
C HIS A 81 0.94 1.23 25.36
N PRO A 82 1.17 2.53 25.08
CA PRO A 82 2.24 2.99 24.17
C PRO A 82 3.65 2.70 24.71
N GLY A 83 3.77 2.51 26.03
CA GLY A 83 5.01 2.13 26.71
C GLY A 83 5.47 0.68 26.46
N LEU A 84 4.57 -0.22 26.04
CA LEU A 84 4.88 -1.64 25.93
C LEU A 84 5.69 -1.98 24.67
N ARG A 85 6.77 -2.74 24.85
CA ARG A 85 7.58 -3.26 23.72
C ARG A 85 6.80 -4.38 22.99
N PRO A 86 7.04 -4.61 21.69
CA PRO A 86 6.33 -5.65 20.92
C PRO A 86 6.29 -7.03 21.59
N ARG A 87 7.40 -7.46 22.24
CA ARG A 87 7.43 -8.72 23.00
C ARG A 87 6.42 -8.76 24.16
N ARG A 88 6.24 -7.64 24.88
CA ARG A 88 5.26 -7.54 25.96
C ARG A 88 3.83 -7.48 25.43
N ILE A 89 3.62 -6.80 24.30
CA ILE A 89 2.32 -6.79 23.62
C ILE A 89 1.89 -8.21 23.26
N VAL A 90 2.80 -9.03 22.72
CA VAL A 90 2.53 -10.46 22.46
C VAL A 90 2.14 -11.20 23.74
N SER A 91 2.92 -11.05 24.82
CA SER A 91 2.63 -11.73 26.09
C SER A 91 1.27 -11.33 26.68
N GLU A 92 0.88 -10.06 26.55
CA GLU A 92 -0.41 -9.59 27.03
C GLU A 92 -1.55 -10.08 26.16
N LEU A 93 -1.44 -9.98 24.83
CA LEU A 93 -2.48 -10.44 23.90
C LEU A 93 -2.73 -11.96 23.98
N ARG A 94 -1.73 -12.74 24.40
CA ARG A 94 -1.86 -14.18 24.65
C ARG A 94 -2.74 -14.51 25.86
N ARG A 95 -2.98 -13.55 26.76
CA ARG A 95 -3.84 -13.76 27.94
C ARG A 95 -5.31 -13.82 27.51
N GLU A 96 -6.08 -14.68 28.17
CA GLU A 96 -7.51 -14.89 27.84
C GLU A 96 -8.33 -13.59 27.90
N LYS A 97 -8.05 -12.73 28.89
CA LYS A 97 -8.70 -11.41 29.03
C LYS A 97 -8.56 -10.49 27.81
N TRP A 98 -7.58 -10.74 26.95
CA TRP A 98 -7.32 -9.97 25.72
C TRP A 98 -7.56 -10.79 24.44
N GLY A 99 -8.20 -11.97 24.58
CA GLY A 99 -8.64 -12.81 23.47
C GLY A 99 -7.71 -13.97 23.10
N GLY A 100 -6.71 -14.31 23.93
CA GLY A 100 -5.91 -15.53 23.73
C GLY A 100 -5.10 -15.53 22.42
N ILE A 101 -4.76 -14.37 21.89
CA ILE A 101 -4.24 -14.20 20.54
C ILE A 101 -2.76 -14.60 20.48
N VAL A 102 -2.47 -15.64 19.70
CA VAL A 102 -1.10 -16.11 19.47
C VAL A 102 -0.52 -15.45 18.23
N VAL A 103 0.43 -14.54 18.44
CA VAL A 103 1.16 -13.84 17.38
C VAL A 103 2.65 -13.80 17.65
N SER A 104 3.47 -13.79 16.61
CA SER A 104 4.93 -13.67 16.78
C SER A 104 5.34 -12.22 17.10
N PRO A 105 6.40 -12.01 17.91
CA PRO A 105 6.92 -10.67 18.18
C PRO A 105 7.33 -9.89 16.92
N ASN A 106 7.83 -10.59 15.91
CA ASN A 106 8.18 -10.00 14.61
C ASN A 106 6.93 -9.61 13.82
N GLY A 107 5.86 -10.43 13.86
CA GLY A 107 4.57 -10.10 13.25
C GLY A 107 3.97 -8.83 13.84
N VAL A 108 3.96 -8.72 15.18
CA VAL A 108 3.54 -7.50 15.89
C VAL A 108 4.40 -6.31 15.50
N TRP A 109 5.73 -6.45 15.48
CA TRP A 109 6.62 -5.34 15.09
C TRP A 109 6.40 -4.89 13.64
N ARG A 110 6.24 -5.82 12.69
CA ARG A 110 5.97 -5.50 11.28
C ARG A 110 4.61 -4.82 11.11
N CYS A 111 3.58 -5.29 11.82
CA CYS A 111 2.28 -4.64 11.88
C CYS A 111 2.45 -3.18 12.35
N LEU A 112 3.04 -2.95 13.52
CA LEU A 112 3.27 -1.60 14.03
C LEU A 112 4.10 -0.73 13.07
N ARG A 113 5.12 -1.29 12.42
CA ARG A 113 5.93 -0.55 11.45
C ARG A 113 5.14 -0.09 10.23
N ARG A 114 4.22 -0.91 9.71
CA ARG A 114 3.34 -0.51 8.59
C ARG A 114 2.43 0.66 8.92
N HIS A 115 2.00 0.75 10.18
CA HIS A 115 1.16 1.85 10.68
C HIS A 115 1.98 3.00 11.28
N GLY A 116 3.31 2.98 11.16
CA GLY A 116 4.16 4.04 11.71
C GLY A 116 4.24 4.05 13.25
N LEU A 117 3.88 2.98 13.94
CA LEU A 117 3.81 2.87 15.41
C LEU A 117 4.93 2.00 16.01
N ASN A 118 6.03 1.82 15.28
CA ASN A 118 7.11 0.91 15.65
C ASN A 118 7.95 1.35 16.87
N THR A 119 7.82 2.60 17.31
CA THR A 119 8.53 3.13 18.47
C THR A 119 7.57 3.67 19.51
N ARG A 120 7.98 3.61 20.77
CA ARG A 120 7.24 4.23 21.89
C ARG A 120 6.93 5.70 21.63
N ALA A 121 7.92 6.44 21.11
CA ALA A 121 7.77 7.85 20.75
C ALA A 121 6.62 8.09 19.76
N LYS A 122 6.54 7.32 18.67
CA LYS A 122 5.48 7.48 17.67
C LYS A 122 4.10 7.13 18.23
N ARG A 123 4.02 6.13 19.10
CA ARG A 123 2.76 5.77 19.79
C ARG A 123 2.32 6.82 20.79
N LEU A 124 3.25 7.36 21.58
CA LEU A 124 2.97 8.46 22.51
C LEU A 124 2.55 9.72 21.76
N SER A 125 3.23 10.06 20.66
CA SER A 125 2.88 11.20 19.81
C SER A 125 1.46 11.09 19.27
N LEU A 126 1.04 9.88 18.85
CA LEU A 126 -0.32 9.63 18.38
C LEU A 126 -1.36 9.84 19.49
N VAL A 127 -1.10 9.33 20.71
CA VAL A 127 -2.02 9.48 21.85
C VAL A 127 -2.09 10.93 22.32
N ALA A 128 -0.97 11.66 22.28
CA ALA A 128 -0.86 13.04 22.75
C ALA A 128 -1.38 14.09 21.75
N GLY A 129 -1.87 13.70 20.57
CA GLY A 129 -2.46 14.64 19.60
C GLY A 129 -1.49 15.62 18.91
N TYR A 130 -0.17 15.32 18.86
CA TYR A 130 0.95 16.17 18.36
C TYR A 130 1.24 17.43 19.21
N HIS A 131 2.47 17.85 19.57
CA HIS A 131 3.77 17.98 18.87
C HIS A 131 4.95 17.80 19.86
N ALA A 132 5.93 16.94 19.60
CA ALA A 132 7.33 17.15 20.04
C ALA A 132 8.27 16.15 19.35
N PRO A 133 9.46 16.56 18.88
CA PRO A 133 10.49 15.62 18.48
C PRO A 133 10.99 14.93 19.75
N THR A 134 10.76 13.63 19.89
CA THR A 134 11.40 12.85 20.95
C THR A 134 12.89 12.76 20.64
N SER A 135 13.67 13.74 21.08
CA SER A 135 15.12 13.63 21.12
C SER A 135 15.47 12.53 22.11
N ARG A 136 15.86 11.35 21.60
CA ARG A 136 16.52 10.36 22.45
C ARG A 136 17.91 10.91 22.75
N ARG A 137 18.10 11.58 23.90
CA ARG A 137 19.44 11.71 24.48
C ARG A 137 19.95 10.29 24.70
N ARG A 138 20.87 9.84 23.84
CA ARG A 138 21.72 8.68 24.11
C ARG A 138 22.61 9.09 25.28
N SER A 139 22.40 8.52 26.46
CA SER A 139 23.46 8.51 27.46
C SER A 139 24.56 7.58 26.94
N ARG A 140 25.79 8.11 26.92
CA ARG A 140 27.02 7.34 26.74
C ARG A 140 27.15 6.28 27.81
#